data_AF-A0A935FQ01-F1
#
_entry.id   AF-A0A935FQ01-F1
#
_cell.length_a   1.000
_cell.length_b   1.000
_cell.length_c   1.000
_cell.angle_alpha   90.00
_cell.angle_beta   90.00
_cell.angle_gamma   90.00
#
_symmetry.space_group_name_H-M   'P 1'
#
loop_
_entity.id
_entity.type
_entity.pdbx_description
1 polymer ?
#
loop_
_entity_poly.entity_id
_entity_poly.type
_entity_poly.pdbx_seq_one_letter_code
_entity_poly.pdbx_strand_id
1 'polypeptide(L)'
;MFAERKLHFENIIHSLQNGFYQGWDLHPAQLIPRYAATYSFFIENLQESSERLSNFLARAARSTLHANVFDDAASGQGLLNFFIRGYNCEAINEDEILNAGITIEELKLRSFSKIIRSRKITRINPFVSFVH
;
A
#
# COMPACT_ATOMS: atom_id res chain seq x y z
N MET A 1 0.53 -3.90 -34.61
CA MET A 1 -0.18 -2.97 -33.72
C MET A 1 -0.49 -3.56 -32.34
N PHE A 2 -1.09 -4.76 -32.22
CA PHE A 2 -1.40 -5.36 -30.91
C PHE A 2 -0.17 -5.89 -30.14
N ALA A 3 0.82 -6.48 -30.84
CA ALA A 3 2.01 -7.05 -30.20
C ALA A 3 2.86 -6.00 -29.45
N GLU A 4 3.02 -4.81 -30.03
CA GLU A 4 3.75 -3.70 -29.42
C GLU A 4 3.08 -3.19 -28.13
N ARG A 5 1.74 -3.08 -28.13
CA ARG A 5 0.95 -2.69 -26.95
C ARG A 5 1.08 -3.72 -25.83
N LYS A 6 1.04 -5.01 -26.17
CA LYS A 6 1.23 -6.11 -25.22
C LYS A 6 2.62 -6.05 -24.58
N LEU A 7 3.67 -5.90 -25.39
CA LEU A 7 5.04 -5.78 -24.88
C LEU A 7 5.20 -4.57 -23.94
N HIS A 8 4.61 -3.41 -24.30
CA HIS A 8 4.66 -2.24 -23.44
C HIS A 8 3.96 -2.48 -22.09
N PHE A 9 2.78 -3.09 -22.10
CA PHE A 9 2.05 -3.49 -20.89
C PHE A 9 2.91 -4.40 -20.00
N GLU A 10 3.50 -5.46 -20.57
CA GLU A 10 4.34 -6.42 -19.83
C GLU A 10 5.58 -5.75 -19.21
N ASN A 11 6.23 -4.83 -19.94
CA ASN A 11 7.36 -4.06 -19.42
C ASN A 11 6.97 -3.19 -18.22
N ILE A 12 5.78 -2.57 -18.24
CA ILE A 12 5.29 -1.76 -17.11
C ILE A 12 4.99 -2.67 -15.91
N ILE A 13 4.33 -3.80 -16.11
CA ILE A 13 4.11 -4.78 -15.04
C ILE A 13 5.44 -5.21 -14.41
N HIS A 14 6.43 -5.55 -15.24
CA HIS A 14 7.76 -5.93 -14.77
C HIS A 14 8.41 -4.80 -13.95
N SER A 15 8.32 -3.55 -14.42
CA SER A 15 8.83 -2.37 -13.70
C SER A 15 8.17 -2.23 -12.32
N LEU A 16 6.84 -2.33 -12.25
CA LEU A 16 6.06 -2.19 -11.02
C LEU A 16 6.38 -3.30 -10.01
N GLN A 17 6.50 -4.56 -10.47
CA GLN A 17 6.89 -5.69 -9.65
C GLN A 17 8.28 -5.52 -9.02
N ASN A 18 9.19 -4.83 -9.70
CA ASN A 18 10.53 -4.51 -9.19
C ASN A 18 10.58 -3.21 -8.36
N GLY A 19 9.43 -2.57 -8.09
CA GLY A 19 9.33 -1.36 -7.28
C GLY A 19 9.63 -0.06 -8.03
N PHE A 20 9.72 -0.10 -9.36
CA PHE A 20 9.90 1.08 -10.20
C PHE A 20 8.53 1.58 -10.69
N TYR A 21 7.96 2.52 -9.94
CA TYR A 21 6.65 3.15 -10.21
C TYR A 21 6.73 4.37 -11.13
N GLN A 22 7.89 4.65 -11.72
CA GLN A 22 8.15 5.80 -12.59
C GLN A 22 8.44 5.30 -14.00
N GLY A 23 7.96 6.03 -15.00
CA GLY A 23 8.15 5.67 -16.40
C GLY A 23 7.78 6.82 -17.33
N TRP A 24 8.28 6.79 -18.56
CA TRP A 24 8.10 7.84 -19.56
C TRP A 24 7.37 7.29 -20.78
N ASP A 25 6.39 8.02 -21.28
CA ASP A 25 5.72 7.71 -22.55
C ASP A 25 6.32 8.62 -23.62
N LEU A 26 6.79 8.01 -24.71
CA LEU A 26 7.34 8.73 -25.86
C LEU A 26 6.32 8.89 -26.98
N HIS A 27 5.17 8.20 -26.88
CA HIS A 27 4.10 8.24 -27.87
C HIS A 27 2.72 8.13 -27.22
N PRO A 28 1.69 8.89 -27.64
CA PRO A 28 0.35 8.89 -27.01
C PRO A 28 -0.32 7.51 -26.95
N ALA A 29 -0.05 6.62 -27.92
CA ALA A 29 -0.59 5.27 -27.92
C ALA A 29 -0.10 4.38 -26.75
N GLN A 30 0.92 4.82 -26.00
CA GLN A 30 1.44 4.14 -24.80
C GLN A 30 0.62 4.42 -23.54
N LEU A 31 -0.19 5.49 -23.54
CA LEU A 31 -1.02 5.85 -22.40
C LEU A 31 -2.02 4.73 -22.04
N ILE A 32 -2.69 4.15 -23.02
CA ILE A 32 -3.68 3.09 -22.81
C ILE A 32 -3.06 1.86 -22.12
N PRO A 33 -1.99 1.22 -22.66
CA PRO A 33 -1.37 0.09 -21.99
C PRO A 33 -0.75 0.46 -20.62
N ARG A 34 -0.29 1.70 -20.42
CA ARG A 34 0.14 2.19 -19.10
C ARG A 34 -0.96 2.20 -18.06
N TYR A 35 -2.11 2.80 -18.41
CA TYR A 35 -3.27 2.82 -17.52
C TYR A 35 -3.72 1.40 -17.21
N ALA A 36 -3.86 0.56 -18.23
CA ALA A 36 -4.25 -0.84 -18.04
C ALA A 36 -3.27 -1.58 -17.12
N ALA A 37 -1.96 -1.49 -17.36
CA ALA A 37 -0.95 -2.19 -16.55
C ALA A 37 -0.92 -1.70 -15.09
N THR A 38 -1.04 -0.39 -14.87
CA THR A 38 -1.01 0.18 -13.52
C THR A 38 -2.21 -0.28 -12.70
N TYR A 39 -3.42 -0.24 -13.27
CA TYR A 39 -4.63 -0.70 -12.59
C TYR A 39 -4.62 -2.22 -12.39
N SER A 40 -4.28 -3.00 -13.42
CA SER A 40 -4.13 -4.45 -13.31
C SER A 40 -3.18 -4.83 -12.18
N PHE A 41 -2.02 -4.17 -12.08
CA PHE A 41 -1.05 -4.44 -11.01
C PHE A 41 -1.68 -4.28 -9.62
N PHE A 42 -2.38 -3.18 -9.34
CA PHE A 42 -2.98 -2.98 -8.01
C PHE A 42 -4.16 -3.92 -7.75
N ILE A 43 -5.06 -4.09 -8.72
CA ILE A 43 -6.26 -4.92 -8.57
C ILE A 43 -5.87 -6.40 -8.37
N GLU A 44 -4.96 -6.92 -9.20
CA GLU A 44 -4.56 -8.34 -9.15
C GLU A 44 -3.77 -8.68 -7.88
N ASN A 45 -3.05 -7.72 -7.31
CA ASN A 45 -2.23 -7.93 -6.11
C ASN A 45 -2.91 -7.44 -4.81
N LEU A 46 -4.14 -6.93 -4.88
CA LEU A 46 -4.83 -6.32 -3.75
C LEU A 46 -5.04 -7.32 -2.61
N GLN A 47 -5.57 -8.51 -2.92
CA GLN A 47 -5.90 -9.50 -1.90
C GLN A 47 -4.65 -9.96 -1.14
N GLU A 48 -3.61 -10.40 -1.86
CA GLU A 48 -2.37 -10.86 -1.24
C GLU A 48 -1.72 -9.75 -0.41
N SER A 49 -1.67 -8.52 -0.94
CA SER A 49 -1.10 -7.37 -0.24
C SER A 49 -1.88 -7.02 1.03
N SER A 50 -3.20 -7.18 1.00
CA SER A 50 -4.10 -6.91 2.14
C SER A 50 -3.89 -7.91 3.27
N GLU A 51 -3.80 -9.19 2.92
CA GLU A 51 -3.49 -10.27 3.88
C GLU A 51 -2.11 -10.06 4.49
N ARG A 52 -1.10 -9.75 3.67
CA ARG A 52 0.26 -9.49 4.13
C ARG A 52 0.32 -8.30 5.07
N LEU A 53 -0.30 -7.16 4.72
CA LEU A 53 -0.32 -5.97 5.57
C LEU A 53 -1.05 -6.24 6.89
N SER A 54 -2.23 -6.87 6.85
CA SER A 54 -3.01 -7.22 8.05
C SER A 54 -2.22 -8.11 9.00
N ASN A 55 -1.59 -9.18 8.48
CA ASN A 55 -0.74 -10.07 9.24
C ASN A 55 0.44 -9.32 9.87
N PHE A 56 1.01 -8.37 9.13
CA PHE A 56 2.13 -7.58 9.57
C PHE A 56 1.75 -6.62 10.72
N LEU A 57 0.60 -5.94 10.60
CA LEU A 57 0.03 -5.09 11.65
C LEU A 57 -0.28 -5.90 12.92
N ALA A 58 -0.85 -7.10 12.77
CA ALA A 58 -1.14 -8.00 13.90
C ALA A 58 0.13 -8.47 14.62
N ARG A 59 1.20 -8.75 13.88
CA ARG A 59 2.53 -9.07 14.45
C ARG A 59 3.13 -7.88 15.19
N ALA A 60 3.11 -6.69 14.59
CA ALA A 60 3.60 -5.47 15.21
C ALA A 60 2.84 -5.14 16.51
N ALA A 61 1.52 -5.29 16.51
CA ALA A 61 0.69 -5.10 17.69
C ALA A 61 1.05 -6.06 18.84
N ARG A 62 1.45 -7.32 18.56
CA ARG A 62 1.91 -8.27 19.59
C ARG A 62 3.31 -7.99 20.11
N SER A 63 4.22 -7.55 19.24
CA SER A 63 5.59 -7.19 19.63
C SER A 63 5.61 -5.97 20.56
N THR A 64 4.78 -4.96 20.27
CA THR A 64 4.66 -3.78 21.13
C THR A 64 4.18 -4.06 22.55
N LEU A 65 3.44 -5.16 22.79
CA LEU A 65 3.03 -5.59 24.14
C LEU A 65 4.21 -6.08 24.99
N HIS A 66 5.27 -6.60 24.36
CA HIS A 66 6.44 -7.16 25.03
C HIS A 66 7.61 -6.16 25.11
N ALA A 67 7.34 -4.86 24.95
CA ALA A 67 8.32 -3.76 24.97
C ALA A 67 9.46 -3.84 23.94
N ASN A 68 9.42 -4.77 22.98
CA ASN A 68 10.37 -4.79 21.88
C ASN A 68 9.94 -3.82 20.78
N VAL A 69 10.88 -3.02 20.29
CA VAL A 69 10.68 -2.25 19.05
C VAL A 69 10.40 -3.26 17.95
N PHE A 70 9.40 -3.01 17.13
CA PHE A 70 9.12 -3.89 16.01
C PHE A 70 10.23 -3.71 14.95
N ASP A 71 11.14 -4.68 14.88
CA ASP A 71 12.40 -4.55 14.12
C ASP A 71 12.20 -4.48 12.59
N ASP A 72 11.05 -4.92 12.07
CA ASP A 72 10.81 -5.04 10.63
C ASP A 72 9.98 -3.89 10.04
N ALA A 73 10.11 -2.67 10.60
CA ALA A 73 9.34 -1.53 10.13
C ALA A 73 9.52 -1.24 8.62
N ALA A 74 10.67 -1.60 8.04
CA ALA A 74 10.95 -1.44 6.61
C ALA A 74 10.04 -2.31 5.73
N SER A 75 9.85 -3.59 6.06
CA SER A 75 8.94 -4.46 5.30
C SER A 75 7.49 -3.99 5.42
N GLY A 76 7.09 -3.52 6.61
CA GLY A 76 5.78 -2.92 6.82
C GLY A 76 5.57 -1.64 6.01
N GLN A 77 6.61 -0.82 5.89
CA GLN A 77 6.58 0.37 5.04
C GLN A 77 6.43 0.01 3.55
N GLY A 78 7.08 -1.06 3.09
CA GLY A 78 6.93 -1.56 1.72
C GLY A 78 5.48 -1.94 1.42
N LEU A 79 4.84 -2.71 2.32
CA LEU A 79 3.43 -3.08 2.21
C LEU A 79 2.52 -1.85 2.25
N LEU A 80 2.76 -0.90 3.16
CA LEU A 80 1.99 0.34 3.24
C LEU A 80 2.12 1.17 1.94
N ASN A 81 3.31 1.23 1.34
CA ASN A 81 3.54 1.98 0.11
C ASN A 81 2.73 1.45 -1.07
N PHE A 82 2.43 0.15 -1.13
CA PHE A 82 1.52 -0.41 -2.14
C PHE A 82 0.15 0.27 -2.05
N PHE A 83 -0.45 0.33 -0.86
CA PHE A 83 -1.76 0.94 -0.63
C PHE A 83 -1.75 2.45 -0.84
N ILE A 84 -0.71 3.16 -0.40
CA ILE A 84 -0.57 4.60 -0.67
C ILE A 84 -0.61 4.88 -2.18
N ARG A 85 0.11 4.08 -2.97
CA ARG A 85 0.20 4.28 -4.41
C ARG A 85 -1.10 3.88 -5.12
N GLY A 86 -1.68 2.75 -4.76
CA GLY A 86 -2.96 2.30 -5.32
C GLY A 86 -4.09 3.28 -5.02
N TYR A 87 -4.14 3.83 -3.80
CA TYR A 87 -5.12 4.85 -3.43
C TYR A 87 -4.91 6.19 -4.16
N ASN A 88 -3.67 6.68 -4.25
CA ASN A 88 -3.40 7.95 -4.94
C ASN A 88 -3.70 7.91 -6.45
N CYS A 89 -3.72 6.72 -7.07
CA CYS A 89 -4.12 6.55 -8.46
C CYS A 89 -5.54 5.99 -8.61
N GLU A 90 -6.31 5.92 -7.52
CA GLU A 90 -7.70 5.46 -7.50
C GLU A 90 -7.91 4.01 -8.01
N ALA A 91 -6.84 3.21 -8.05
CA ALA A 91 -6.93 1.78 -8.32
C ALA A 91 -7.36 0.97 -7.08
N ILE A 92 -7.30 1.59 -5.90
CA ILE A 92 -7.76 1.04 -4.61
C ILE A 92 -8.66 2.10 -3.95
N ASN A 93 -9.84 1.70 -3.49
CA ASN A 93 -10.82 2.58 -2.83
C ASN A 93 -10.73 2.52 -1.29
N GLU A 94 -11.52 3.35 -0.60
CA GLU A 94 -11.48 3.45 0.86
C GLU A 94 -11.89 2.15 1.57
N ASP A 95 -12.91 1.44 1.07
CA ASP A 95 -13.38 0.18 1.66
C ASP A 95 -12.29 -0.91 1.57
N GLU A 96 -11.55 -0.94 0.46
CA GLU A 96 -10.43 -1.86 0.27
C GLU A 96 -9.26 -1.54 1.20
N ILE A 97 -8.99 -0.25 1.46
CA ILE A 97 -8.01 0.19 2.46
C ILE A 97 -8.42 -0.29 3.86
N LEU A 98 -9.70 -0.12 4.21
CA LEU A 98 -10.25 -0.57 5.50
C LEU A 98 -10.16 -2.09 5.65
N ASN A 99 -10.47 -2.84 4.59
CA ASN A 99 -10.35 -4.30 4.57
C ASN A 99 -8.91 -4.79 4.73
N ALA A 100 -7.92 -4.02 4.30
CA ALA A 100 -6.50 -4.29 4.55
C ALA A 100 -6.05 -3.99 5.99
N GLY A 101 -6.96 -3.52 6.85
CA GLY A 101 -6.74 -3.33 8.28
C GLY A 101 -6.11 -1.99 8.67
N ILE A 102 -6.19 -0.97 7.79
CA ILE A 102 -5.76 0.41 8.06
C ILE A 102 -6.87 1.41 7.75
N THR A 103 -6.93 2.51 8.49
CA THR A 103 -7.87 3.61 8.18
C THR A 103 -7.27 4.61 7.19
N ILE A 104 -8.11 5.43 6.58
CA ILE A 104 -7.64 6.54 5.73
C ILE A 104 -6.76 7.52 6.50
N GLU A 105 -7.08 7.81 7.76
CA GLU A 105 -6.26 8.67 8.62
C GLU A 105 -4.88 8.05 8.90
N GLU A 106 -4.81 6.73 9.08
CA GLU A 106 -3.54 6.02 9.22
C GLU A 106 -2.75 5.99 7.90
N LEU A 107 -3.41 5.80 6.76
CA LEU A 107 -2.80 5.86 5.44
C LEU A 107 -2.15 7.23 5.19
N LYS A 108 -2.81 8.32 5.60
CA LYS A 108 -2.31 9.70 5.51
C LYS A 108 -1.04 9.95 6.32
N LEU A 109 -0.75 9.16 7.36
CA LEU A 109 0.52 9.26 8.09
C LEU A 109 1.73 8.86 7.23
N ARG A 110 1.49 8.09 6.16
CA ARG A 110 2.48 7.59 5.18
C ARG A 110 3.67 6.85 5.80
N SER A 111 3.58 6.48 7.08
CA SER A 111 4.66 5.89 7.85
C SER A 111 4.13 4.78 8.74
N PHE A 112 4.57 3.56 8.46
CA PHE A 112 4.18 2.37 9.19
C PHE A 112 4.50 2.51 10.69
N SER A 113 5.71 3.00 11.03
CA SER A 113 6.10 3.23 12.42
C SER A 113 5.22 4.26 13.14
N LYS A 114 4.77 5.31 12.45
CA LYS A 114 3.83 6.30 13.03
C LYS A 114 2.46 5.68 13.29
N ILE A 115 1.95 4.83 12.39
CA ILE A 115 0.68 4.10 12.57
C ILE A 115 0.76 3.23 13.82
N ILE A 116 1.79 2.39 13.94
CA ILE A 116 1.96 1.51 15.10
C ILE A 116 2.08 2.32 16.40
N ARG A 117 2.83 3.42 16.40
CA ARG A 117 2.95 4.31 17.57
C ARG A 117 1.61 4.95 17.95
N SER A 118 0.82 5.40 16.98
CA SER A 118 -0.51 5.99 17.20
C SER A 118 -1.49 4.97 17.83
N ARG A 119 -1.52 3.75 17.31
CA ARG A 119 -2.31 2.65 17.87
C ARG A 119 -1.92 2.30 19.32
N LYS A 120 -0.62 2.37 19.66
CA LYS A 120 -0.14 2.17 21.03
C LYS A 120 -0.68 3.24 21.98
N ILE A 121 -0.61 4.51 21.60
CA ILE A 121 -1.09 5.63 22.44
C ILE A 121 -2.59 5.47 22.70
N THR A 122 -3.37 5.19 21.66
CA THR A 122 -4.83 5.01 21.75
C THR A 122 -5.20 3.84 22.67
N ARG A 123 -4.46 2.72 22.62
CA ARG A 123 -4.69 1.57 23.51
C ARG A 123 -4.34 1.85 24.97
N ILE A 124 -3.28 2.61 25.23
CA ILE A 124 -2.86 2.96 26.61
C ILE A 124 -3.82 4.00 27.20
N ASN A 125 -4.44 4.83 26.38
CA ASN A 125 -5.23 5.96 26.84
C ASN A 125 -6.53 6.11 26.00
N PRO A 126 -7.57 5.29 26.28
CA PRO A 126 -8.79 5.24 25.47
C PRO A 126 -9.64 6.52 25.50
N PHE A 127 -9.34 7.46 26.41
CA PHE A 127 -10.03 8.75 26.51
C PHE A 127 -9.47 9.84 25.58
N VAL A 128 -8.37 9.60 24.87
CA VAL A 128 -7.73 10.62 24.02
C VAL A 128 -8.39 10.75 22.64
N SER A 129 -9.20 9.77 22.22
CA SER A 129 -9.90 9.78 20.92
C SER A 129 -11.22 10.57 20.89
N PHE A 130 -11.61 11.22 21.98
CA PHE A 130 -12.89 11.94 22.10
C PHE A 130 -12.79 13.47 22.07
N VAL A 131 -11.62 14.02 21.76
CA VAL A 131 -11.44 15.47 21.58
C VAL A 131 -11.01 15.67 20.14
N HIS A 132 -11.95 15.96 19.25
CA HIS A 132 -11.90 16.88 18.10
C HIS A 132 -13.30 16.90 17.45
#